data_AF-A0A7H8N269-F1
#
_entry.id   AF-A0A7H8N269-F1
#
_cell.length_a   1.000
_cell.length_b   1.000
_cell.length_c   1.000
_cell.angle_alpha   90.00
_cell.angle_beta   90.00
_cell.angle_gamma   90.00
#
_symmetry.space_group_name_H-M   'P 1'
#
loop_
_entity.id
_entity.type
_entity.pdbx_description
1 polymer ?
#
loop_
_entity_poly.entity_id
_entity_poly.type
_entity_poly.pdbx_seq_one_letter_code
_entity_poly.pdbx_strand_id
1 'polypeptide(L)'
;MGWLTRRRRSGNGPRLSHVTRAAVRAARARAAAAGLEPDDDHSRRGTERHIVFRGGDAELAKRYLLDLPPVEERLLRYVVRTPDGTWGRDSGGLYLEALRPWQRDASAADCTGTVVAVAGLRGLVLASRGQGDNFIAEVACGRCEHEWYDGLRYQAVTAVRCPHCGALNGVDSGCVNVNPF
;
A
#
# COMPACT_ATOMS: atom_id res chain seq x y z
N MET A 1 9.24 49.58 35.60
CA MET A 1 9.42 48.31 36.35
C MET A 1 8.03 47.77 36.72
N GLY A 2 7.61 46.53 36.57
CA GLY A 2 8.11 45.29 35.97
C GLY A 2 6.88 44.37 35.80
N TRP A 3 6.52 43.99 34.58
CA TRP A 3 6.55 42.61 34.07
C TRP A 3 6.20 41.52 35.09
N LEU A 4 4.94 41.05 35.06
CA LEU A 4 4.61 39.68 35.41
C LEU A 4 3.81 39.05 34.26
N THR A 5 4.52 38.17 33.57
CA THR A 5 4.16 37.44 32.36
C THR A 5 2.98 36.50 32.61
N ARG A 6 1.89 36.72 31.87
CA ARG A 6 0.85 35.72 31.64
C ARG A 6 1.50 34.51 30.96
N ARG A 7 1.74 33.43 31.70
CA ARG A 7 2.06 32.12 31.10
C ARG A 7 0.88 31.69 30.24
N ARG A 8 0.97 31.91 28.92
CA ARG A 8 0.18 31.13 27.95
C ARG A 8 0.58 29.67 28.16
N ARG A 9 -0.29 28.90 28.82
CA ARG A 9 -0.23 27.44 28.80
C ARG A 9 -0.41 27.03 27.34
N SER A 10 0.69 26.63 26.71
CA SER A 10 0.69 25.83 25.51
C SER A 10 -0.02 24.50 25.79
N GLY A 11 -0.74 23.96 24.81
CA GLY A 11 -1.22 22.59 24.88
C GLY A 11 -2.59 22.40 24.27
N ASN A 12 -2.72 22.59 22.96
CA ASN A 12 -3.67 21.85 22.11
C ASN A 12 -3.19 21.95 20.66
N GLY A 13 -1.96 21.48 20.42
CA GLY A 13 -1.64 20.93 19.10
C GLY A 13 -2.36 19.58 18.97
N PRO A 14 -2.65 19.10 17.74
CA PRO A 14 -3.31 17.82 17.54
C PRO A 14 -2.51 16.75 18.27
N ARG A 15 -3.17 16.09 19.25
CA ARG A 15 -2.60 14.97 19.97
C ARG A 15 -2.29 13.90 18.94
N LEU A 16 -1.01 13.62 18.71
CA LEU A 16 -0.55 12.41 18.04
C LEU A 16 -1.16 11.24 18.82
N SER A 17 -2.24 10.66 18.31
CA SER A 17 -2.95 9.57 18.94
C SER A 17 -2.02 8.38 18.98
N HIS A 18 -1.39 8.11 20.12
CA HIS A 18 -0.45 7.01 20.18
C HIS A 18 -1.18 5.71 19.81
N VAL A 19 -0.73 5.03 18.75
CA VAL A 19 -1.06 3.61 18.53
C VAL A 19 -0.94 2.89 19.87
N THR A 20 -2.06 2.42 20.40
CA THR A 20 -2.09 1.84 21.72
C THR A 20 -1.44 0.46 21.68
N ARG A 21 -0.85 0.02 22.80
CA ARG A 21 -0.37 -1.37 22.93
C ARG A 21 -1.48 -2.38 22.61
N ALA A 22 -2.73 -2.04 22.92
CA ALA A 22 -3.89 -2.85 22.58
C ALA A 22 -4.11 -2.97 21.07
N ALA A 23 -4.00 -1.86 20.32
CA ALA A 23 -4.09 -1.86 18.86
C ALA A 23 -2.97 -2.68 18.21
N VAL A 24 -1.72 -2.53 18.68
CA VAL A 24 -0.59 -3.34 18.19
C VAL A 24 -0.83 -4.83 18.45
N ARG A 25 -1.30 -5.20 19.65
CA ARG A 25 -1.62 -6.59 20.00
C ARG A 25 -2.78 -7.14 19.16
N ALA A 26 -3.82 -6.35 18.91
CA ALA A 26 -4.94 -6.75 18.06
C ALA A 26 -4.49 -6.97 16.61
N ALA A 27 -3.65 -6.08 16.08
CA ALA A 27 -3.05 -6.24 14.76
C ALA A 27 -2.21 -7.52 14.67
N ARG A 28 -1.36 -7.79 15.67
CA ARG A 28 -0.57 -9.04 15.74
C ARG A 28 -1.44 -10.29 15.78
N ALA A 29 -2.54 -10.28 16.55
CA ALA A 29 -3.46 -11.42 16.60
C ALA A 29 -4.13 -11.67 15.25
N ARG A 30 -4.55 -10.61 14.54
CA ARG A 30 -5.11 -10.72 13.19
C ARG A 30 -4.09 -11.20 12.17
N ALA A 31 -2.88 -10.66 12.22
CA ALA A 31 -1.78 -11.08 11.35
C ALA A 31 -1.47 -12.57 11.52
N ALA A 32 -1.36 -13.04 12.76
CA ALA A 32 -1.16 -14.45 13.06
C ALA A 32 -2.31 -15.34 12.53
N ALA A 33 -3.57 -14.89 12.69
CA ALA A 33 -4.72 -15.59 12.13
C ALA A 33 -4.72 -15.64 10.59
N ALA A 34 -4.07 -14.67 9.94
CA ALA A 34 -3.86 -14.62 8.49
C ALA A 34 -2.58 -15.37 8.04
N GLY A 35 -1.88 -16.06 8.93
CA GLY A 35 -0.62 -16.76 8.62
C GLY A 35 0.59 -15.85 8.42
N LEU A 36 0.53 -14.61 8.94
CA LEU A 36 1.63 -13.65 8.90
C LEU A 36 2.38 -13.63 10.24
N GLU A 37 3.69 -13.47 10.16
CA GLU A 37 4.58 -13.43 11.32
C GLU A 37 4.98 -11.99 11.64
N PRO A 38 5.12 -11.59 12.92
CA PRO A 38 5.69 -10.30 13.27
C PRO A 38 7.10 -10.15 12.69
N ASP A 39 7.38 -8.99 12.10
CA ASP A 39 8.76 -8.61 11.78
C ASP A 39 9.27 -7.69 12.88
N ASP A 40 10.26 -8.16 13.63
CA ASP A 40 10.91 -7.39 14.70
C ASP A 40 11.82 -6.27 14.15
N ASP A 41 11.94 -6.13 12.83
CA ASP A 41 12.55 -4.98 12.18
C ASP A 41 11.66 -3.73 12.32
N HIS A 42 11.68 -3.16 13.52
CA HIS A 42 11.08 -1.90 13.87
C HIS A 42 11.91 -0.73 13.33
N SER A 43 12.08 -0.63 12.01
CA SER A 43 12.69 0.56 11.43
C SER A 43 11.74 1.76 11.65
N ARG A 44 11.97 2.52 12.72
CA ARG A 44 11.49 3.89 12.85
C ARG A 44 12.18 4.71 11.76
N ARG A 45 11.55 4.82 10.60
CA ARG A 45 11.94 5.84 9.61
C ARG A 45 11.31 7.17 10.06
N GLY A 46 12.02 7.90 10.92
CA GLY A 46 11.60 9.22 11.41
C GLY A 46 10.41 9.18 12.38
N THR A 47 9.38 9.99 12.10
CA THR A 47 8.16 10.14 12.94
C THR A 47 7.06 9.13 12.60
N GLU A 48 7.21 8.36 11.52
CA GLU A 48 6.24 7.36 11.07
C GLU A 48 6.37 6.06 11.87
N ARG A 49 5.22 5.48 12.21
CA ARG A 49 5.11 4.24 12.97
C ARG A 49 4.73 3.11 12.02
N HIS A 50 5.62 2.14 11.90
CA HIS A 50 5.38 0.93 11.13
C HIS A 50 5.00 -0.21 12.08
N ILE A 51 3.93 -0.93 11.74
CA ILE A 51 3.65 -2.27 12.25
C ILE A 51 3.98 -3.22 11.10
N VAL A 52 5.09 -3.94 11.24
CA VAL A 52 5.68 -4.75 10.16
C VAL A 52 5.43 -6.23 10.42
N PHE A 53 5.08 -6.94 9.36
CA PHE A 53 4.88 -8.39 9.32
C PHE A 53 5.62 -9.00 8.13
N ARG A 54 5.81 -10.32 8.16
CA ARG A 54 6.30 -11.13 7.05
C ARG A 54 5.25 -12.16 6.65
N GLY A 55 5.18 -12.44 5.35
CA GLY A 55 4.34 -13.50 4.80
C GLY A 55 5.00 -14.14 3.59
N GLY A 56 4.62 -15.38 3.28
CA GLY A 56 5.10 -16.10 2.10
C GLY A 56 4.37 -15.75 0.80
N ASP A 57 3.22 -15.06 0.88
CA ASP A 57 2.28 -14.89 -0.22
C ASP A 57 1.73 -13.45 -0.26
N ALA A 58 1.80 -12.81 -1.44
CA ALA A 58 1.35 -11.44 -1.64
C ALA A 58 -0.17 -11.26 -1.61
N GLU A 59 -0.96 -12.26 -2.04
CA GLU A 59 -2.41 -12.21 -1.93
C GLU A 59 -2.87 -12.29 -0.47
N LEU A 60 -2.23 -13.15 0.33
CA LEU A 60 -2.51 -13.19 1.78
C LEU A 60 -2.15 -11.85 2.45
N ALA A 61 -1.02 -11.27 2.08
CA ALA A 61 -0.62 -9.94 2.56
C ALA A 61 -1.65 -8.85 2.21
N LYS A 62 -2.10 -8.80 0.95
CA LYS A 62 -3.09 -7.82 0.48
C LYS A 62 -4.44 -8.01 1.16
N ARG A 63 -4.93 -9.25 1.28
CA ARG A 63 -6.20 -9.56 1.99
C ARG A 63 -6.15 -9.09 3.44
N TYR A 64 -5.10 -9.47 4.17
CA TYR A 64 -4.90 -8.99 5.53
C TYR A 64 -4.92 -7.46 5.62
N LEU A 65 -4.19 -6.78 4.73
CA LEU A 65 -4.12 -5.33 4.71
C LEU A 65 -5.49 -4.70 4.41
N LEU A 66 -6.28 -5.27 3.51
CA LEU A 66 -7.64 -4.80 3.16
C LEU A 66 -8.66 -5.02 4.28
N ASP A 67 -8.50 -6.08 5.07
CA ASP A 67 -9.37 -6.41 6.22
C ASP A 67 -9.06 -5.58 7.47
N LEU A 68 -7.96 -4.83 7.48
CA LEU A 68 -7.65 -3.90 8.57
C LEU A 68 -8.69 -2.77 8.64
N PRO A 69 -8.99 -2.27 9.85
CA PRO A 69 -9.78 -1.06 10.00
C PRO A 69 -9.11 0.11 9.25
N PRO A 70 -9.89 1.07 8.72
CA PRO A 70 -9.35 2.27 8.10
C PRO A 70 -8.27 2.92 8.98
N VAL A 71 -7.14 3.27 8.36
CA VAL A 71 -6.02 3.91 9.05
C VAL A 71 -6.29 5.42 9.11
N GLU A 72 -6.86 5.88 10.22
CA GLU A 72 -7.18 7.30 10.40
C GLU A 72 -5.94 8.13 10.81
N GLU A 73 -4.96 7.50 11.46
CA GLU A 73 -3.74 8.17 11.89
C GLU A 73 -2.76 8.31 10.71
N ARG A 74 -2.51 9.55 10.26
CA ARG A 74 -1.64 9.86 9.10
C ARG A 74 -0.21 9.30 9.19
N LEU A 75 0.25 8.93 10.38
CA LEU A 75 1.62 8.44 10.63
C LEU A 75 1.68 6.95 10.98
N LEU A 76 0.55 6.24 10.99
CA LEU A 76 0.52 4.79 11.17
C LEU A 76 0.54 4.11 9.81
N ARG A 77 1.38 3.09 9.67
CA ARG A 77 1.43 2.22 8.49
C ARG A 77 1.51 0.77 8.91
N TYR A 78 0.73 -0.07 8.23
CA TYR A 78 0.85 -1.51 8.29
C TYR A 78 1.66 -1.96 7.09
N VAL A 79 2.66 -2.82 7.31
CA VAL A 79 3.58 -3.27 6.27
C VAL A 79 3.70 -4.78 6.32
N VAL A 80 3.63 -5.44 5.18
CA VAL A 80 3.84 -6.88 5.03
C VAL A 80 4.90 -7.10 3.96
N ARG A 81 6.01 -7.71 4.36
CA ARG A 81 7.09 -8.11 3.46
C ARG A 81 6.82 -9.52 2.94
N THR A 82 6.89 -9.68 1.62
CA THR A 82 6.73 -10.97 0.93
C THR A 82 7.86 -11.16 -0.08
N PRO A 83 8.11 -12.40 -0.55
CA PRO A 83 9.04 -12.64 -1.65
C PRO A 83 8.70 -11.88 -2.93
N ASP A 84 7.42 -11.53 -3.13
CA ASP A 84 6.91 -10.85 -4.31
C ASP A 84 6.90 -9.32 -4.19
N GLY A 85 7.10 -8.77 -3.00
CA GLY A 85 7.21 -7.33 -2.76
C GLY A 85 6.82 -6.93 -1.34
N THR A 86 7.06 -5.67 -1.01
CA THR A 86 6.60 -5.09 0.26
C THR A 86 5.30 -4.35 0.05
N TRP A 87 4.23 -4.88 0.63
CA TRP A 87 2.89 -4.30 0.59
C TRP A 87 2.65 -3.51 1.87
N GLY A 88 1.83 -2.48 1.80
CA GLY A 88 1.40 -1.78 3.00
C GLY A 88 0.06 -1.09 2.87
N ARG A 89 -0.44 -0.63 4.00
CA ARG A 89 -1.64 0.18 4.09
C ARG A 89 -1.38 1.37 5.00
N ASP A 90 -1.74 2.55 4.51
CA ASP A 90 -1.73 3.79 5.28
C ASP A 90 -3.05 4.55 5.08
N SER A 91 -3.12 5.80 5.54
CA SER A 91 -4.33 6.64 5.40
C SER A 91 -4.73 6.91 3.94
N GLY A 92 -3.83 6.66 2.98
CA GLY A 92 -4.08 6.77 1.54
C GLY A 92 -4.56 5.48 0.88
N GLY A 93 -4.67 4.38 1.62
CA GLY A 93 -5.09 3.07 1.11
C GLY A 93 -3.95 2.05 1.02
N LEU A 94 -4.18 1.01 0.22
CA LEU A 94 -3.21 -0.04 -0.07
C LEU A 94 -2.11 0.54 -0.99
N TYR A 95 -0.85 0.13 -0.76
CA TYR A 95 0.29 0.52 -1.57
C TYR A 95 1.31 -0.62 -1.71
N LEU A 96 2.13 -0.53 -2.75
CA LEU A 96 3.29 -1.38 -3.01
C LEU A 96 4.53 -0.48 -3.01
N GLU A 97 5.55 -0.82 -2.22
CA GLU A 97 6.73 0.06 -2.04
C GLU A 97 7.51 0.30 -3.34
N ALA A 98 7.62 -0.72 -4.20
CA ALA A 98 8.30 -0.64 -5.48
C ALA A 98 7.85 -1.77 -6.40
N LEU A 99 7.85 -1.51 -7.72
CA LEU A 99 7.65 -2.56 -8.71
C LEU A 99 8.87 -3.47 -8.78
N ARG A 100 8.61 -4.72 -9.13
CA ARG A 100 9.66 -5.66 -9.50
C ARG A 100 10.22 -5.31 -10.88
N PRO A 101 11.51 -5.59 -11.15
CA PRO A 101 12.11 -5.31 -12.45
C PRO A 101 11.33 -5.92 -13.62
N TRP A 102 10.82 -7.14 -13.46
CA TRP A 102 10.07 -7.86 -14.51
C TRP A 102 8.73 -7.20 -14.85
N GLN A 103 8.12 -6.44 -13.94
CA GLN A 103 6.84 -5.75 -14.19
C GLN A 103 6.98 -4.65 -15.25
N ARG A 104 8.22 -4.24 -15.58
CA ARG A 104 8.53 -3.25 -16.62
C ARG A 104 8.64 -3.88 -18.01
N ASP A 105 8.72 -5.19 -18.11
CA ASP A 105 8.84 -5.92 -19.37
C ASP A 105 7.48 -6.40 -19.86
N ALA A 106 6.75 -5.50 -20.54
CA ALA A 106 5.44 -5.83 -21.12
C ALA A 106 5.53 -6.85 -22.27
N SER A 107 6.72 -7.09 -22.86
CA SER A 107 6.88 -8.05 -23.95
C SER A 107 6.73 -9.50 -23.47
N ALA A 108 6.87 -9.74 -22.17
CA ALA A 108 6.67 -11.04 -21.53
C ALA A 108 5.19 -11.37 -21.25
N ALA A 109 4.24 -10.52 -21.66
CA ALA A 109 2.81 -10.75 -21.42
C ALA A 109 2.26 -11.90 -22.28
N ASP A 110 1.55 -12.82 -21.63
CA ASP A 110 0.84 -13.93 -22.30
C ASP A 110 -0.55 -13.53 -22.79
N CYS A 111 -1.14 -12.50 -22.19
CA CYS A 111 -2.50 -12.03 -22.46
C CYS A 111 -2.67 -10.56 -22.05
N THR A 112 -3.80 -9.96 -22.42
CA THR A 112 -4.12 -8.57 -22.08
C THR A 112 -5.06 -8.54 -20.89
N GLY A 113 -4.60 -7.97 -19.77
CA GLY A 113 -5.48 -7.70 -18.63
C GLY A 113 -6.11 -6.31 -18.72
N THR A 114 -7.10 -6.05 -17.88
CA THR A 114 -7.79 -4.75 -17.84
C THR A 114 -7.71 -4.12 -16.46
N VAL A 115 -7.71 -2.79 -16.43
CA VAL A 115 -7.91 -2.04 -15.19
C VAL A 115 -9.42 -2.01 -14.91
N VAL A 116 -9.81 -2.53 -13.74
CA VAL A 116 -11.20 -2.52 -13.26
C VAL A 116 -11.46 -1.25 -12.45
N ALA A 117 -10.57 -0.94 -11.51
CA ALA A 117 -10.69 0.21 -10.62
C ALA A 117 -9.32 0.69 -10.12
N VAL A 118 -9.23 1.94 -9.67
CA VAL A 118 -8.02 2.47 -9.01
C VAL A 118 -8.20 2.42 -7.49
N ALA A 119 -7.24 1.80 -6.79
CA ALA A 119 -7.27 1.67 -5.34
C ALA A 119 -6.59 2.89 -4.68
N GLY A 120 -7.33 3.99 -4.62
CA GLY A 120 -6.93 5.22 -3.93
C GLY A 120 -6.15 6.20 -4.81
N LEU A 121 -6.31 7.49 -4.51
CA LEU A 121 -5.78 8.57 -5.35
C LEU A 121 -4.33 8.94 -5.03
N ARG A 122 -3.88 8.71 -3.78
CA ARG A 122 -2.56 9.19 -3.34
C ARG A 122 -1.43 8.54 -4.12
N GLY A 123 -1.44 7.20 -4.24
CA GLY A 123 -0.44 6.48 -5.03
C GLY A 123 -0.45 6.92 -6.49
N LEU A 124 -1.65 7.07 -7.07
CA LEU A 124 -1.82 7.55 -8.44
C LEU A 124 -1.22 8.95 -8.67
N VAL A 125 -1.47 9.90 -7.77
CA VAL A 125 -0.89 11.26 -7.85
C VAL A 125 0.63 11.25 -7.70
N LEU A 126 1.18 10.38 -6.84
CA LEU A 126 2.64 10.26 -6.70
C LEU A 126 3.26 9.65 -7.97
N ALA A 127 2.65 8.60 -8.52
CA ALA A 127 3.09 7.96 -9.75
C ALA A 127 3.03 8.93 -10.95
N SER A 128 1.96 9.72 -11.08
CA SER A 128 1.81 10.69 -12.18
C SER A 128 2.83 11.83 -12.13
N ARG A 129 3.40 12.10 -10.95
CA ARG A 129 4.48 13.09 -10.74
C ARG A 129 5.88 12.48 -10.76
N GLY A 130 6.01 11.18 -11.01
CA GLY A 130 7.30 10.46 -10.94
C GLY A 130 7.89 10.36 -9.54
N GLN A 131 7.08 10.59 -8.49
CA GLN A 131 7.48 10.49 -7.08
C GLN A 131 7.29 9.08 -6.50
N GLY A 132 6.60 8.21 -7.25
CA GLY A 132 6.54 6.77 -7.05
C GLY A 132 6.60 6.08 -8.41
N ASP A 133 6.95 4.80 -8.43
CA ASP A 133 7.01 4.02 -9.68
C ASP A 133 5.71 3.27 -10.01
N ASN A 134 4.74 3.28 -9.07
CA ASN A 134 3.46 2.61 -9.21
C ASN A 134 2.31 3.27 -8.46
N PHE A 135 1.11 2.84 -8.82
CA PHE A 135 -0.12 3.00 -8.05
C PHE A 135 -0.87 1.67 -8.00
N ILE A 136 -1.76 1.49 -7.03
CA ILE A 136 -2.53 0.25 -6.92
C ILE A 136 -3.81 0.35 -7.73
N ALA A 137 -4.09 -0.69 -8.52
CA ALA A 137 -5.33 -0.87 -9.24
C ALA A 137 -5.88 -2.28 -9.00
N GLU A 138 -7.19 -2.40 -9.08
CA GLU A 138 -7.86 -3.68 -9.29
C GLU A 138 -7.74 -4.02 -10.78
N VAL A 139 -7.27 -5.22 -11.07
CA VAL A 139 -7.01 -5.72 -12.41
C VAL A 139 -7.75 -7.02 -12.64
N ALA A 140 -8.28 -7.22 -13.85
CA ALA A 140 -8.89 -8.47 -14.26
C ALA A 140 -7.98 -9.21 -15.24
N CYS A 141 -7.89 -10.54 -15.09
CA CYS A 141 -7.08 -11.37 -15.96
C CYS A 141 -7.75 -11.55 -17.32
N GLY A 142 -7.03 -11.31 -18.42
CA GLY A 142 -7.54 -11.57 -19.77
C GLY A 142 -7.73 -13.04 -20.12
N ARG A 143 -7.23 -13.97 -19.30
CA ARG A 143 -7.33 -15.42 -19.50
C ARG A 143 -8.42 -16.08 -18.67
N CYS A 144 -8.53 -15.72 -17.39
CA CYS A 144 -9.43 -16.41 -16.45
C CYS A 144 -10.38 -15.47 -15.69
N GLU A 145 -10.40 -14.18 -16.03
CA GLU A 145 -11.28 -13.14 -15.47
C GLU A 145 -11.14 -12.92 -13.96
N HIS A 146 -10.24 -13.63 -13.29
CA HIS A 146 -9.95 -13.41 -11.88
C HIS A 146 -9.49 -11.97 -11.64
N GLU A 147 -10.06 -11.33 -10.63
CA GLU A 147 -9.77 -9.96 -10.21
C GLU A 147 -8.84 -9.94 -8.99
N TRP A 148 -7.84 -9.06 -8.99
CA TRP A 148 -6.94 -8.85 -7.85
C TRP A 148 -6.37 -7.43 -7.85
N TYR A 149 -5.76 -7.02 -6.73
CA TYR A 149 -5.04 -5.75 -6.64
C TYR A 149 -3.57 -5.92 -7.04
N ASP A 150 -3.06 -5.06 -7.91
CA ASP A 150 -1.63 -5.05 -8.27
C ASP A 150 -1.09 -3.62 -8.45
N GLY A 151 0.24 -3.49 -8.45
CA GLY A 151 0.93 -2.24 -8.76
C GLY A 151 1.06 -2.04 -10.27
N LEU A 152 0.55 -0.91 -10.76
CA LEU A 152 0.66 -0.49 -12.16
C LEU A 152 1.49 0.78 -12.30
N ARG A 153 2.22 0.89 -13.39
CA ARG A 153 2.90 2.13 -13.79
C ARG A 153 1.88 3.12 -14.34
N TYR A 154 2.02 4.41 -14.05
CA TYR A 154 1.14 5.44 -14.59
C TYR A 154 1.33 5.63 -16.10
N GLN A 155 0.21 5.65 -16.84
CA GLN A 155 0.14 5.81 -18.30
C GLN A 155 1.13 4.93 -19.08
N ALA A 156 1.29 3.67 -18.64
CA ALA A 156 2.18 2.72 -19.27
C ALA A 156 1.62 1.31 -19.18
N VAL A 157 2.07 0.44 -20.09
CA VAL A 157 1.80 -1.00 -19.99
C VAL A 157 2.68 -1.62 -18.90
N THR A 158 2.06 -2.35 -18.00
CA THR A 158 2.72 -3.05 -16.89
C THR A 158 2.44 -4.55 -16.99
N ALA A 159 3.48 -5.38 -16.85
CA ALA A 159 3.30 -6.82 -16.72
C ALA A 159 2.89 -7.14 -15.27
N VAL A 160 1.78 -7.86 -15.10
CA VAL A 160 1.28 -8.33 -13.80
C VAL A 160 0.93 -9.81 -13.87
N ARG A 161 1.15 -10.55 -12.78
CA ARG A 161 0.93 -12.01 -12.77
C ARG A 161 -0.40 -12.32 -12.10
N CYS A 162 -1.28 -13.01 -12.82
CA CYS A 162 -2.54 -13.46 -12.25
C CYS A 162 -2.28 -14.50 -11.14
N PRO A 163 -2.75 -14.29 -9.91
CA PRO A 163 -2.53 -15.23 -8.81
C PRO A 163 -3.32 -16.53 -8.96
N HIS A 164 -4.38 -16.54 -9.77
CA HIS A 164 -5.23 -17.71 -9.99
C HIS A 164 -4.66 -18.66 -11.06
N CYS A 165 -4.32 -18.15 -12.24
CA CYS A 165 -3.87 -18.98 -13.38
C CYS A 165 -2.39 -18.84 -13.72
N GLY A 166 -1.66 -17.97 -13.03
CA GLY A 166 -0.22 -17.74 -13.24
C GLY A 166 0.16 -16.98 -14.51
N ALA A 167 -0.81 -16.65 -15.38
CA ALA A 167 -0.57 -15.94 -16.63
C ALA A 167 -0.01 -14.53 -16.38
N LEU A 168 0.97 -14.12 -17.19
CA LEU A 168 1.41 -12.74 -17.25
C LEU A 168 0.44 -11.93 -18.12
N ASN A 169 -0.06 -10.84 -17.56
CA ASN A 169 -0.99 -9.93 -18.22
C ASN A 169 -0.26 -8.62 -18.51
N GLY A 170 -0.33 -8.15 -19.75
CA GLY A 170 0.00 -6.77 -20.09
C GLY A 170 -1.22 -5.91 -19.78
N VAL A 171 -1.11 -5.03 -18.79
CA VAL A 171 -2.19 -4.12 -18.39
C VAL A 171 -1.80 -2.70 -18.78
N ASP A 172 -2.55 -2.12 -19.70
CA ASP A 172 -2.40 -0.73 -20.13
C ASP A 172 -3.21 0.20 -19.22
N SER A 173 -2.53 1.12 -18.54
CA SER A 173 -3.17 2.14 -17.71
C SER A 173 -3.30 3.50 -18.40
N GLY A 174 -3.17 3.60 -19.73
CA GLY A 174 -3.22 4.85 -20.49
C GLY A 174 -4.55 5.60 -20.36
N CYS A 175 -5.65 4.91 -20.04
CA CYS A 175 -6.94 5.52 -19.76
C CYS A 175 -7.05 6.16 -18.37
N VAL A 176 -6.12 5.86 -17.45
CA VAL A 176 -6.10 6.40 -16.09
C VAL A 176 -5.47 7.79 -16.13
N ASN A 177 -6.25 8.81 -15.76
CA ASN A 177 -5.83 10.20 -15.80
C ASN A 177 -5.99 10.86 -14.44
N VAL A 178 -4.99 11.64 -14.03
CA VAL A 178 -5.10 12.57 -12.90
C VAL A 178 -5.42 13.93 -13.47
N ASN A 179 -6.62 14.46 -13.17
CA ASN A 179 -6.93 15.84 -13.53
C ASN A 179 -6.02 16.80 -12.74
N PRO A 180 -5.28 17.69 -13.41
CA PRO A 180 -4.57 18.76 -12.74
C PRO A 180 -5.61 19.75 -12.23
N PHE A 181 -5.84 19.77 -10.92
CA PHE A 181 -6.45 20.90 -10.23
C PHE A 181 -5.35 21.90 -9.87
#